data_AF-A0A951G889-F1
#
_entry.id   AF-A0A951G889-F1
#
_cell.length_a   1.000
_cell.length_b   1.000
_cell.length_c   1.000
_cell.angle_alpha   90.00
_cell.angle_beta   90.00
_cell.angle_gamma   90.00
#
_symmetry.space_group_name_H-M   'P 1'
#
loop_
_entity.id
_entity.type
_entity.pdbx_description
1 polymer ?
#
loop_
_entity_poly.entity_id
_entity_poly.type
_entity_poly.pdbx_seq_one_letter_code
_entity_poly.pdbx_strand_id
1 'polypeptide(L)'
;MADIGTTLREARMRARIDMSEVEARTKIRAKYLRAIENEEWDLLPGPVYVKSFLRTYGDFLGLDSRHLVDEYKRRFERPADQDLRPISARSRDRERSERRGRRPRLGPIGAVVLVLTAVVVALFLIGGGFNSSTGTSSTPTTSAGARTTTNQHASRSHRHRHRPAPKPTSVTLKLVPTSTVYVCVEDGNGKRLVPGVIYSAGQSIPTQTAKKLLITLGNSAVQMKVDGKTVPVAQGAPIGYQLTPGNMKLLPRGQLPTCA
;
A
#
# COMPACT_ATOMS: atom_id res chain seq x y z
N MET A 1 -2.26 -29.90 33.22
CA MET A 1 -1.75 -29.77 31.83
C MET A 1 -0.29 -29.38 31.90
N ALA A 2 0.58 -29.94 31.05
CA ALA A 2 1.93 -29.39 30.92
C ALA A 2 1.86 -28.01 30.26
N ASP A 3 2.73 -27.11 30.69
CA ASP A 3 2.89 -25.80 30.08
C ASP A 3 3.67 -25.92 28.76
N ILE A 4 3.41 -25.00 27.83
CA ILE A 4 4.01 -25.00 26.49
C ILE A 4 5.52 -24.81 26.63
N GLY A 5 5.93 -23.88 27.49
CA GLY A 5 7.33 -23.57 27.75
C GLY A 5 8.09 -24.76 28.36
N THR A 6 7.50 -25.44 29.34
CA THR A 6 8.12 -26.62 29.98
C THR A 6 8.26 -27.77 28.99
N THR A 7 7.23 -28.03 28.18
CA THR A 7 7.26 -29.06 27.13
C THR A 7 8.43 -28.84 26.15
N LEU A 8 8.59 -27.60 25.67
CA LEU A 8 9.67 -27.23 24.75
C LEU A 8 11.05 -27.37 25.41
N ARG A 9 11.19 -26.86 26.63
CA ARG A 9 12.44 -26.92 27.40
C ARG A 9 12.87 -28.37 27.64
N GLU A 10 11.95 -29.23 28.07
CA GLU A 10 12.23 -30.63 28.31
C GLU A 10 12.64 -31.36 27.03
N ALA A 11 11.95 -31.10 25.91
CA ALA A 11 12.31 -31.67 24.62
C ALA A 11 13.72 -31.26 24.17
N ARG A 12 14.07 -29.98 24.30
CA ARG A 12 15.42 -29.50 24.01
C ARG A 12 16.47 -30.15 24.91
N MET A 13 16.22 -30.21 26.22
CA MET A 13 17.15 -30.79 27.19
C MET A 13 17.34 -32.30 26.95
N ARG A 14 16.27 -33.02 26.61
CA ARG A 14 16.32 -34.45 26.25
C ARG A 14 17.13 -34.70 24.99
N ALA A 15 17.01 -33.81 24.00
CA ALA A 15 17.83 -33.82 22.79
C ALA A 15 19.27 -33.33 23.04
N ARG A 16 19.59 -32.83 24.24
CA ARG A 16 20.89 -32.24 24.63
C ARG A 16 21.34 -31.11 23.70
N ILE A 17 20.39 -30.33 23.20
CA ILE A 17 20.65 -29.21 22.28
C ILE A 17 20.82 -27.92 23.10
N ASP A 18 21.88 -27.16 22.81
CA ASP A 18 22.07 -25.85 23.42
C ASP A 18 21.27 -24.77 22.67
N MET A 19 20.89 -23.71 23.39
CA MET A 19 20.12 -22.61 22.82
C MET A 19 20.83 -21.91 21.65
N SER A 20 22.16 -21.85 21.68
CA SER A 20 22.95 -21.29 20.58
C SER A 20 22.83 -22.12 19.28
N GLU A 21 22.73 -23.44 19.41
CA GLU A 21 22.53 -24.34 18.28
C GLU A 21 21.11 -24.19 17.70
N VAL A 22 20.09 -24.12 18.57
CA VAL A 22 18.72 -23.84 18.13
C VAL A 22 18.67 -22.51 17.36
N GLU A 23 19.30 -21.46 17.86
CA GLU A 23 19.36 -20.16 17.19
C GLU A 23 20.05 -20.26 15.81
N ALA A 24 21.18 -20.98 15.73
CA ALA A 24 21.89 -21.17 14.48
C ALA A 24 21.06 -21.92 13.43
N ARG A 25 20.28 -22.92 13.84
CA ARG A 25 19.46 -23.79 12.97
C ARG A 25 18.13 -23.16 12.57
N THR A 26 17.43 -22.55 13.51
CA THR A 26 16.09 -21.99 13.31
C THR A 26 16.09 -20.53 12.86
N LYS A 27 17.22 -19.82 13.04
CA LYS A 27 17.37 -18.37 12.85
C LYS A 27 16.48 -17.53 13.79
N ILE A 28 15.94 -18.14 14.84
CA ILE A 28 15.22 -17.44 15.90
C ILE A 28 16.22 -17.10 17.00
N ARG A 29 16.28 -15.82 17.39
CA ARG A 29 17.25 -15.38 18.41
C ARG A 29 17.05 -16.14 19.72
N ALA A 30 18.14 -16.58 20.37
CA ALA A 30 18.09 -17.36 21.61
C ALA A 30 17.31 -16.65 22.73
N LYS A 31 17.31 -15.31 22.77
CA LYS A 31 16.51 -14.54 23.73
C LYS A 31 15.00 -14.78 23.60
N TYR A 32 14.49 -15.00 22.38
CA TYR A 32 13.08 -15.25 22.13
C TYR A 32 12.73 -16.71 22.41
N LEU A 33 13.64 -17.64 22.10
CA LEU A 33 13.46 -19.05 22.44
C LEU A 33 13.42 -19.27 23.96
N ARG A 34 14.30 -18.58 24.72
CA ARG A 34 14.23 -18.54 26.19
C ARG A 34 12.92 -17.96 26.70
N ALA A 35 12.48 -16.84 26.13
CA ALA A 35 11.20 -16.25 26.50
C ALA A 35 10.02 -17.22 26.26
N ILE A 36 10.04 -18.00 25.18
CA ILE A 36 9.03 -19.03 24.92
C ILE A 36 9.13 -20.18 25.93
N GLU A 37 10.33 -20.66 26.25
CA GLU A 37 10.53 -21.72 27.27
C GLU A 37 10.07 -21.28 28.67
N ASN A 38 10.14 -19.99 28.97
CA ASN A 38 9.68 -19.38 30.22
C ASN A 38 8.26 -18.82 30.15
N GLU A 39 7.57 -18.94 29.01
CA GLU A 39 6.25 -18.35 28.75
C GLU A 39 6.18 -16.83 28.99
N GLU A 40 7.30 -16.12 28.81
CA GLU A 40 7.42 -14.67 28.88
C GLU A 40 6.94 -14.04 27.55
N TRP A 41 5.65 -14.18 27.25
CA TRP A 41 5.07 -13.80 25.95
C TRP A 41 5.21 -12.30 25.62
N ASP A 42 5.25 -11.44 26.64
CA ASP A 42 5.39 -9.98 26.51
C ASP A 42 6.77 -9.54 25.96
N LEU A 43 7.78 -10.41 26.05
CA LEU A 43 9.11 -10.14 25.50
C LEU A 43 9.22 -10.48 24.01
N LEU A 44 8.19 -11.10 23.43
CA LEU A 44 8.16 -11.50 22.03
C LEU A 44 7.69 -10.33 21.15
N PRO A 45 8.09 -10.28 19.86
CA PRO A 45 7.75 -9.17 18.97
C PRO A 45 6.25 -9.02 18.62
N GLY A 46 5.39 -9.90 19.12
CA GLY A 46 3.94 -9.90 18.89
C GLY A 46 3.38 -11.32 18.65
N PRO A 47 2.04 -11.51 18.77
CA PRO A 47 1.38 -12.83 18.78
C PRO A 47 1.54 -13.61 17.46
N VAL A 48 1.67 -12.91 16.33
CA VAL A 48 1.94 -13.54 15.03
C VAL A 48 3.30 -14.24 15.02
N TYR A 49 4.32 -13.61 15.63
CA TYR A 49 5.66 -14.19 15.75
C TYR A 49 5.70 -15.33 16.76
N VAL A 50 4.89 -15.27 17.82
CA VAL A 50 4.81 -16.38 18.79
C VAL A 50 4.39 -17.66 18.09
N LYS A 51 3.33 -17.61 17.27
CA LYS A 51 2.84 -18.77 16.53
C LYS A 51 3.87 -19.31 15.52
N SER A 52 4.61 -18.45 14.84
CA SER A 52 5.66 -18.90 13.91
C SER A 52 6.83 -19.52 14.67
N PHE A 53 7.25 -18.93 15.79
CA PHE A 53 8.34 -19.46 16.60
C PHE A 53 7.98 -20.78 17.26
N LEU A 54 6.76 -20.92 17.81
CA LEU A 54 6.26 -22.18 18.35
C LEU A 54 6.27 -23.29 17.30
N ARG A 55 5.84 -22.97 16.06
CA ARG A 55 5.88 -23.93 14.95
C ARG A 55 7.31 -24.33 14.60
N THR A 56 8.18 -23.35 14.29
CA THR A 56 9.55 -23.64 13.88
C THR A 56 10.34 -24.36 14.97
N TYR A 57 10.15 -23.98 16.23
CA TYR A 57 10.86 -24.59 17.34
C TYR A 57 10.32 -25.98 17.69
N GLY A 58 9.00 -26.16 17.69
CA GLY A 58 8.37 -27.47 17.82
C GLY A 58 8.83 -28.45 16.73
N ASP A 59 8.82 -28.00 15.47
CA ASP A 59 9.24 -28.81 14.32
C ASP A 59 10.72 -29.20 14.44
N PHE A 60 11.56 -28.26 14.87
CA PHE A 60 12.98 -28.51 15.11
C PHE A 60 13.23 -29.55 16.21
N LEU A 61 12.41 -29.55 17.26
CA LEU A 61 12.48 -30.51 18.36
C LEU A 61 11.72 -31.83 18.10
N GLY A 62 11.09 -31.98 16.93
CA GLY A 62 10.30 -33.16 16.58
C GLY A 62 8.99 -33.28 17.36
N LEU A 63 8.46 -32.17 17.87
CA LEU A 63 7.17 -32.11 18.57
C LEU A 63 6.01 -31.83 17.62
N ASP A 64 4.78 -32.08 18.08
CA ASP A 64 3.59 -31.63 17.35
C ASP A 64 3.39 -30.12 17.52
N SER A 65 4.00 -29.39 16.59
CA SER A 65 3.89 -27.94 16.44
C SER A 65 2.46 -27.42 16.30
N ARG A 66 1.55 -28.20 15.70
CA ARG A 66 0.16 -27.77 15.54
C ARG A 66 -0.52 -27.74 16.89
N HIS A 67 -0.32 -28.79 17.69
CA HIS A 67 -0.83 -28.87 19.04
C HIS A 67 -0.31 -27.73 19.92
N LEU A 68 1.00 -27.43 19.87
CA LEU A 68 1.59 -26.32 20.63
C LEU A 68 0.99 -24.96 20.26
N VAL A 69 0.80 -24.70 18.96
CA VAL A 69 0.19 -23.46 18.48
C VAL A 69 -1.28 -23.36 18.90
N ASP A 70 -2.04 -24.45 18.79
CA ASP A 70 -3.46 -24.43 19.15
C ASP A 70 -3.67 -24.29 20.66
N GLU A 71 -2.78 -24.87 21.46
CA GLU A 71 -2.77 -24.66 22.90
C GLU A 71 -2.45 -23.20 23.26
N TYR A 72 -1.46 -22.59 22.58
CA TYR A 72 -1.15 -21.17 22.75
C TYR A 72 -2.36 -20.29 22.42
N LYS A 73 -3.04 -20.54 21.29
CA LYS A 73 -4.26 -19.81 20.94
C LYS A 73 -5.33 -19.96 22.02
N ARG A 74 -5.62 -21.19 22.47
CA ARG A 74 -6.65 -21.42 23.50
C ARG A 74 -6.40 -20.67 24.80
N ARG A 75 -5.14 -20.60 25.23
CA ARG A 75 -4.76 -20.01 26.52
C ARG A 75 -4.56 -18.49 26.47
N PHE A 76 -3.95 -17.99 25.39
CA PHE A 76 -3.46 -16.61 25.32
C PHE A 76 -4.16 -15.76 24.25
N GLU A 77 -4.77 -16.38 23.24
CA GLU A 77 -5.75 -15.71 22.38
C GLU A 77 -7.12 -15.89 23.04
N ARG A 78 -7.52 -14.94 23.90
CA ARG A 78 -8.96 -14.75 24.14
C ARG A 78 -9.62 -14.55 22.76
N PRO A 79 -10.88 -14.96 22.55
CA PRO A 79 -11.72 -14.34 21.55
C PRO A 79 -11.99 -12.88 21.99
N ALA A 80 -10.93 -12.08 22.10
CA ALA A 80 -11.02 -10.65 22.00
C ALA A 80 -11.46 -10.45 20.56
N ASP A 81 -12.73 -10.08 20.43
CA ASP A 81 -13.27 -9.32 19.32
C ASP A 81 -12.63 -9.71 18.00
N GLN A 82 -13.36 -10.56 17.30
CA GLN A 82 -13.65 -10.30 15.92
C GLN A 82 -13.50 -8.79 15.59
N ASP A 83 -12.29 -8.38 15.22
CA ASP A 83 -12.07 -7.57 14.03
C ASP A 83 -12.50 -8.46 12.84
N LEU A 84 -13.79 -8.85 12.85
CA LEU A 84 -14.62 -8.88 11.66
C LEU A 84 -14.70 -7.44 11.18
N ARG A 85 -13.57 -6.89 10.76
CA ARG A 85 -13.63 -6.02 9.60
C ARG A 85 -14.04 -6.97 8.49
N PRO A 86 -15.20 -6.75 7.83
CA PRO A 86 -15.57 -7.57 6.71
C PRO A 86 -14.36 -7.56 5.79
N ILE A 87 -13.78 -8.75 5.56
CA ILE A 87 -12.93 -8.96 4.41
C ILE A 87 -13.84 -8.59 3.26
N SER A 88 -13.67 -7.36 2.75
CA SER A 88 -14.14 -7.04 1.43
C SER A 88 -13.43 -8.05 0.54
N ALA A 89 -14.12 -9.13 0.24
CA ALA A 89 -13.76 -10.09 -0.77
C ALA A 89 -13.83 -9.36 -2.12
N ARG A 90 -12.87 -8.47 -2.36
CA ARG A 90 -12.50 -8.09 -3.71
C ARG A 90 -11.30 -8.94 -4.07
N SER A 91 -11.57 -9.80 -5.05
CA SER A 91 -10.63 -10.62 -5.80
C SER A 91 -10.01 -11.78 -5.02
N ARG A 92 -10.70 -12.92 -5.02
CA ARG A 92 -10.25 -14.17 -5.66
C ARG A 92 -11.35 -15.22 -5.56
N ASP A 93 -12.46 -14.94 -6.22
CA ASP A 93 -13.40 -15.96 -6.70
C ASP A 93 -14.13 -15.37 -7.89
N ARG A 94 -13.46 -15.37 -9.05
CA ARG A 94 -14.13 -15.20 -10.34
C ARG A 94 -13.31 -15.72 -11.51
N GLU A 95 -12.79 -16.95 -11.40
CA GLU A 95 -12.46 -17.70 -12.63
C GLU A 95 -12.45 -19.23 -12.46
N ARG A 96 -13.47 -19.79 -11.79
CA ARG A 96 -13.85 -21.19 -12.00
C ARG A 96 -15.26 -21.41 -11.45
N SER A 97 -16.17 -21.89 -12.30
CA SER A 97 -17.63 -21.98 -12.08
C SER A 97 -18.31 -20.60 -12.21
N GLU A 98 -19.01 -20.25 -13.28
CA GLU A 98 -20.13 -20.99 -13.87
C GLU A 98 -20.19 -20.81 -15.39
N ARG A 99 -19.89 -21.88 -16.13
CA ARG A 99 -20.57 -22.14 -17.40
C ARG A 99 -21.91 -22.79 -17.07
N ARG A 100 -22.91 -22.00 -16.70
CA ARG A 100 -24.32 -22.42 -16.77
C ARG A 100 -25.12 -21.31 -17.40
N GLY A 101 -25.58 -21.59 -18.62
CA GLY A 101 -26.28 -20.65 -19.47
C GLY A 101 -27.50 -20.05 -18.79
N ARG A 102 -27.51 -18.72 -18.69
CA ARG A 102 -28.70 -17.95 -18.39
C ARG A 102 -29.11 -17.24 -19.66
N ARG A 103 -30.14 -17.77 -20.32
CA ARG A 103 -30.83 -17.11 -21.44
C ARG A 103 -31.38 -15.77 -20.94
N PRO A 104 -31.18 -14.65 -21.65
CA PRO A 104 -31.81 -13.40 -21.26
C PRO A 104 -33.31 -13.52 -21.58
N ARG A 105 -34.14 -13.51 -20.55
CA ARG A 105 -35.58 -13.28 -20.73
C ARG A 105 -35.75 -11.78 -20.96
N LEU A 106 -35.92 -11.39 -22.23
CA LEU A 106 -36.44 -10.07 -22.57
C LEU A 106 -37.85 -9.98 -21.99
N GLY A 107 -38.03 -9.12 -20.98
CA GLY A 107 -39.36 -8.72 -20.53
C GLY A 107 -40.13 -7.99 -21.64
N PRO A 108 -41.44 -7.75 -21.47
CA PRO A 108 -42.31 -7.20 -22.51
C PRO A 108 -41.83 -5.86 -23.10
N ILE A 109 -41.06 -5.09 -22.33
CA ILE A 109 -40.47 -3.82 -22.74
C ILE A 109 -39.38 -4.01 -23.82
N GLY A 110 -38.61 -5.10 -23.76
CA GLY A 110 -37.55 -5.38 -24.74
C GLY A 110 -38.10 -5.79 -26.12
N ALA A 111 -39.25 -6.46 -26.15
CA ALA A 111 -39.91 -6.85 -27.40
C ALA A 111 -40.48 -5.61 -28.13
N VAL A 112 -41.06 -4.66 -27.39
CA VAL A 112 -41.61 -3.42 -27.97
C VAL A 112 -40.51 -2.56 -28.61
N VAL A 113 -39.36 -2.42 -27.94
CA VAL A 113 -38.22 -1.67 -28.48
C VAL A 113 -37.65 -2.33 -29.74
N LEU A 114 -37.58 -3.67 -29.77
CA LEU A 114 -37.08 -4.41 -30.92
C LEU A 114 -38.02 -4.31 -32.13
N VAL A 115 -39.34 -4.32 -31.90
CA VAL A 115 -40.33 -4.13 -32.97
C VAL A 115 -40.31 -2.68 -33.47
N LEU A 116 -40.25 -1.69 -32.59
CA LEU A 116 -40.16 -0.27 -32.99
C LEU A 116 -38.90 0.02 -33.81
N THR A 117 -37.75 -0.53 -33.40
CA THR A 117 -36.49 -0.38 -34.15
C THR A 117 -36.54 -1.07 -35.51
N ALA A 118 -37.12 -2.27 -35.59
CA ALA A 118 -37.29 -2.97 -36.87
C ALA A 118 -38.24 -2.22 -37.83
N VAL A 119 -39.32 -1.63 -37.31
CA VAL A 119 -40.25 -0.80 -38.11
C VAL A 119 -39.57 0.46 -38.63
N VAL A 120 -38.77 1.14 -37.80
CA VAL A 120 -38.00 2.33 -38.22
C VAL A 120 -36.99 1.97 -39.32
N VAL A 121 -36.26 0.86 -39.17
CA VAL A 121 -35.30 0.41 -40.18
C VAL A 121 -36.00 0.00 -41.47
N ALA A 122 -37.15 -0.68 -41.41
CA ALA A 122 -37.93 -1.04 -42.58
C ALA A 122 -38.46 0.20 -43.32
N LEU A 123 -38.95 1.22 -42.59
CA LEU A 123 -39.37 2.49 -43.18
C LEU A 123 -38.21 3.24 -43.84
N PHE A 124 -37.01 3.17 -43.25
CA PHE A 124 -35.81 3.78 -43.81
C PHE A 124 -35.30 3.08 -45.08
N LEU A 125 -35.52 1.76 -45.19
CA LEU A 125 -35.13 0.99 -46.37
C LEU A 125 -36.16 1.05 -47.50
N ILE A 126 -37.43 1.34 -47.21
CA ILE A 126 -38.52 1.34 -48.20
C ILE A 126 -38.85 2.77 -48.69
N GLY A 127 -38.62 3.81 -47.89
CA GLY A 127 -39.05 5.18 -48.18
C GLY A 127 -37.92 6.15 -48.57
N GLY A 128 -37.34 6.02 -49.76
CA GLY A 128 -36.61 7.11 -50.46
C GLY A 128 -35.27 7.54 -49.83
N GLY A 129 -34.23 7.91 -50.57
CA GLY A 129 -34.24 8.58 -51.85
C GLY A 129 -34.62 10.06 -51.72
N PHE A 130 -33.75 10.91 -51.14
CA PHE A 130 -33.31 12.21 -51.68
C PHE A 130 -32.45 13.01 -50.67
N ASN A 131 -31.30 13.47 -51.17
CA ASN A 131 -30.80 14.85 -51.13
C ASN A 131 -30.91 15.66 -49.83
N SER A 132 -29.76 16.12 -49.32
CA SER A 132 -29.48 17.57 -49.14
C SER A 132 -28.06 17.82 -48.64
N SER A 133 -27.29 18.52 -49.48
CA SER A 133 -26.59 19.77 -49.15
C SER A 133 -25.70 19.83 -47.90
N THR A 134 -24.39 19.94 -48.11
CA THR A 134 -23.59 21.01 -47.49
C THR A 134 -22.36 21.28 -48.35
N GLY A 135 -22.23 22.54 -48.76
CA GLY A 135 -21.29 23.01 -49.77
C GLY A 135 -19.83 22.95 -49.33
N THR A 136 -18.98 22.52 -50.25
CA THR A 136 -17.55 22.77 -50.23
C THR A 136 -17.25 23.75 -51.35
N SER A 137 -17.08 25.02 -50.99
CA SER A 137 -16.54 26.03 -51.90
C SER A 137 -15.02 25.92 -51.87
N SER A 138 -14.46 25.39 -52.95
CA SER A 138 -13.07 25.61 -53.33
C SER A 138 -12.97 26.92 -54.11
N THR A 139 -12.02 27.78 -53.74
CA THR A 139 -11.38 28.71 -54.67
C THR A 139 -9.91 28.93 -54.29
N PRO A 140 -9.04 29.26 -55.27
CA PRO A 140 -7.61 28.98 -55.24
C PRO A 140 -6.71 30.23 -55.04
N THR A 141 -5.45 29.96 -54.68
CA THR A 141 -4.18 30.47 -55.26
C THR A 141 -3.99 31.96 -55.59
N THR A 142 -3.02 32.55 -54.86
CA THR A 142 -1.92 33.47 -55.30
C THR A 142 -2.22 34.86 -55.88
N SER A 143 -1.67 35.88 -55.18
CA SER A 143 -0.78 36.97 -55.71
C SER A 143 -0.47 37.94 -54.54
N ALA A 144 0.78 38.04 -54.07
CA ALA A 144 1.86 38.92 -54.54
C ALA A 144 1.52 40.43 -54.50
N GLY A 145 2.15 41.20 -53.60
CA GLY A 145 2.08 42.68 -53.63
C GLY A 145 2.51 43.46 -52.37
N ALA A 146 3.83 43.53 -52.14
CA ALA A 146 4.68 44.64 -51.64
C ALA A 146 4.23 45.77 -50.65
N ARG A 147 5.26 46.21 -49.88
CA ARG A 147 5.51 47.42 -49.06
C ARG A 147 5.02 47.39 -47.61
N THR A 148 5.87 47.37 -46.57
CA THR A 148 6.97 48.26 -46.10
C THR A 148 6.49 49.62 -45.59
N THR A 149 6.43 49.77 -44.26
CA THR A 149 6.94 50.89 -43.44
C THR A 149 6.86 50.46 -41.97
N THR A 150 7.98 50.23 -41.28
CA THR A 150 8.59 51.19 -40.34
C THR A 150 7.61 51.69 -39.26
N ASN A 151 7.68 51.15 -38.05
CA ASN A 151 8.07 52.00 -36.93
C ASN A 151 8.48 51.21 -35.69
N GLN A 152 9.60 51.65 -35.16
CA GLN A 152 10.16 51.29 -33.86
C GLN A 152 9.16 51.70 -32.77
N HIS A 153 8.89 50.79 -31.84
CA HIS A 153 8.62 51.18 -30.47
C HIS A 153 9.35 50.21 -29.55
N ALA A 154 10.25 50.80 -28.77
CA ALA A 154 11.09 50.18 -27.77
C ALA A 154 10.38 49.05 -27.03
N SER A 155 10.91 47.84 -27.16
CA SER A 155 10.59 46.77 -26.23
C SER A 155 11.16 47.19 -24.88
N ARG A 156 10.29 47.78 -24.06
CA ARG A 156 10.53 48.09 -22.66
C ARG A 156 11.19 46.87 -22.04
N SER A 157 12.39 47.07 -21.49
CA SER A 157 12.98 46.19 -20.51
C SER A 157 11.96 45.99 -19.39
N HIS A 158 11.15 44.93 -19.50
CA HIS A 158 10.37 44.44 -18.39
C HIS A 158 11.39 43.84 -17.44
N ARG A 159 11.84 44.70 -16.52
CA ARG A 159 12.36 44.31 -15.22
C ARG A 159 11.33 43.35 -14.63
N HIS A 160 11.52 42.05 -14.86
CA HIS A 160 10.80 41.02 -14.15
C HIS A 160 11.19 41.21 -12.68
N ARG A 161 10.36 41.99 -11.95
CA ARG A 161 10.37 41.98 -10.50
C ARG A 161 10.30 40.51 -10.11
N HIS A 162 11.35 40.00 -9.48
CA HIS A 162 11.35 38.69 -8.86
C HIS A 162 10.22 38.67 -7.84
N ARG A 163 9.05 38.21 -8.26
CA ARG A 163 7.98 37.83 -7.34
C ARG A 163 8.53 36.62 -6.57
N PRO A 164 8.64 36.68 -5.23
CA PRO A 164 9.10 35.54 -4.45
C PRO A 164 8.25 34.33 -4.83
N ALA A 165 8.90 33.21 -5.12
CA ALA A 165 8.21 31.96 -5.41
C ALA A 165 7.21 31.67 -4.26
N PRO A 166 5.97 31.27 -4.57
CA PRO A 166 5.00 30.92 -3.52
C PRO A 166 5.60 29.84 -2.62
N LYS A 167 5.47 30.01 -1.30
CA LYS A 167 5.97 29.04 -0.32
C LYS A 167 5.29 27.67 -0.59
N PRO A 168 6.04 26.56 -0.55
CA PRO A 168 5.47 25.24 -0.79
C PRO A 168 4.37 24.93 0.24
N THR A 169 3.24 24.40 -0.23
CA THR A 169 2.07 24.06 0.59
C THR A 169 1.96 22.58 0.91
N SER A 170 2.76 21.74 0.26
CA SER A 170 2.86 20.30 0.50
C SER A 170 4.33 19.88 0.61
N VAL A 171 4.53 18.75 1.27
CA VAL A 171 5.81 18.04 1.39
C VAL A 171 5.74 16.75 0.57
N THR A 172 6.82 16.43 -0.13
CA THR A 172 6.97 15.17 -0.87
C THR A 172 7.97 14.26 -0.18
N LEU A 173 7.54 13.05 0.14
CA LEU A 173 8.32 12.01 0.80
C LEU A 173 8.59 10.85 -0.17
N LYS A 174 9.87 10.50 -0.30
CA LYS A 174 10.31 9.27 -0.95
C LYS A 174 11.17 8.47 0.03
N LEU A 175 10.83 7.20 0.19
CA LEU A 175 11.54 6.25 1.03
C LEU A 175 12.17 5.17 0.14
N VAL A 176 13.44 4.87 0.36
CA VAL A 176 14.17 3.81 -0.36
C VAL A 176 14.75 2.85 0.69
N PRO A 177 14.16 1.66 0.87
CA PRO A 177 14.64 0.64 1.80
C PRO A 177 16.07 0.21 1.47
N THR A 178 16.95 0.19 2.46
CA THR A 178 18.31 -0.37 2.34
C THR A 178 18.41 -1.78 2.93
N SER A 179 17.45 -2.16 3.78
CA SER A 179 17.23 -3.52 4.28
C SER A 179 15.75 -3.68 4.66
N THR A 180 15.40 -4.78 5.33
CA THR A 180 14.05 -5.04 5.83
C THR A 180 13.63 -3.97 6.84
N VAL A 181 12.58 -3.20 6.52
CA VAL A 181 12.08 -2.10 7.34
C VAL A 181 10.55 -2.06 7.31
N TYR A 182 9.94 -1.91 8.48
CA TYR A 182 8.51 -1.60 8.60
C TYR A 182 8.28 -0.12 8.31
N VAL A 183 7.29 0.21 7.48
CA VAL A 183 6.96 1.58 7.09
C VAL A 183 5.45 1.82 7.23
N CYS A 184 5.11 2.83 8.03
CA CYS A 184 3.77 3.37 8.16
C CYS A 184 3.81 4.88 7.83
N VAL A 185 2.91 5.34 6.97
CA VAL A 185 2.79 6.75 6.60
C VAL A 185 1.31 7.14 6.59
N GLU A 186 0.98 8.19 7.33
CA GLU A 186 -0.34 8.81 7.39
C GLU A 186 -0.27 10.28 6.95
N ASP A 187 -1.35 10.82 6.40
CA ASP A 187 -1.47 12.25 6.19
C ASP A 187 -1.93 12.98 7.47
N GLY A 188 -2.01 14.31 7.43
CA GLY A 188 -2.47 15.12 8.55
C GLY A 188 -3.93 14.89 8.98
N ASN A 189 -4.72 14.17 8.20
CA ASN A 189 -6.11 13.81 8.47
C ASN A 189 -6.25 12.35 8.94
N GLY A 190 -5.14 11.62 9.11
CA GLY A 190 -5.14 10.20 9.50
C GLY A 190 -5.40 9.24 8.33
N LYS A 191 -5.42 9.71 7.07
CA LYS A 191 -5.50 8.81 5.92
C LYS A 191 -4.18 8.08 5.76
N ARG A 192 -4.25 6.75 5.75
CA ARG A 192 -3.09 5.88 5.53
C ARG A 192 -2.63 5.97 4.08
N LEU A 193 -1.44 6.51 3.87
CA LEU A 193 -0.77 6.58 2.58
C LEU A 193 0.11 5.35 2.36
N VAL A 194 0.73 4.83 3.43
CA VAL A 194 1.41 3.53 3.46
C VAL A 194 0.89 2.77 4.70
N PRO A 195 0.09 1.71 4.53
CA PRO A 195 -0.65 1.08 5.62
C PRO A 195 0.20 0.05 6.38
N GLY A 196 1.32 0.47 6.97
CA GLY A 196 2.12 -0.37 7.87
C GLY A 196 2.67 -1.65 7.23
N VAL A 197 3.47 -1.51 6.17
CA VAL A 197 3.99 -2.64 5.38
C VAL A 197 5.48 -2.82 5.62
N ILE A 198 5.96 -4.06 5.58
CA ILE A 198 7.39 -4.39 5.61
C ILE A 198 7.93 -4.38 4.19
N TYR A 199 8.99 -3.60 3.96
CA TYR A 199 9.70 -3.54 2.70
C TYR A 199 11.12 -4.09 2.86
N SER A 200 11.57 -4.85 1.86
CA SER A 200 12.94 -5.32 1.70
C SER A 200 13.75 -4.36 0.84
N ALA A 201 15.07 -4.49 0.88
CA ALA A 201 15.99 -3.70 0.06
C ALA A 201 15.60 -3.75 -1.43
N GLY A 202 15.63 -2.58 -2.10
CA GLY A 202 15.34 -2.46 -3.53
C GLY A 202 13.85 -2.44 -3.91
N GLN A 203 12.92 -2.69 -2.97
CA GLN A 203 11.49 -2.51 -3.25
C GLN A 203 11.13 -1.02 -3.35
N SER A 204 10.31 -0.67 -4.34
CA SER A 204 9.84 0.70 -4.51
C SER A 204 8.67 1.02 -3.58
N ILE A 205 8.81 2.04 -2.74
CA ILE A 205 7.70 2.62 -1.98
C ILE A 205 7.13 3.79 -2.80
N PRO A 206 5.80 3.86 -3.02
CA PRO A 206 5.20 4.99 -3.72
C PRO A 206 5.54 6.32 -3.03
N THR A 207 5.87 7.32 -3.83
CA THR A 207 6.17 8.67 -3.33
C THR A 207 4.88 9.30 -2.80
N GLN A 208 4.94 9.85 -1.59
CA GLN A 208 3.78 10.41 -0.90
C GLN A 208 3.87 11.92 -0.86
N THR A 209 2.77 12.61 -1.16
CA THR A 209 2.71 14.07 -1.12
C THR A 209 1.48 14.53 -0.35
N ALA A 210 1.68 15.33 0.70
CA ALA A 210 0.60 15.87 1.52
C ALA A 210 0.99 17.18 2.19
N LYS A 211 0.03 17.90 2.79
CA LYS A 211 0.30 19.10 3.61
C LYS A 211 1.04 18.78 4.92
N LYS A 212 0.80 17.58 5.45
CA LYS A 212 1.44 17.03 6.64
C LYS A 212 1.53 15.52 6.46
N LEU A 213 2.70 14.96 6.78
CA LEU A 213 2.94 13.52 6.80
C LEU A 213 3.38 13.12 8.21
N LEU A 214 2.80 12.04 8.73
CA LEU A 214 3.23 11.36 9.95
C LEU A 214 3.81 10.02 9.53
N ILE A 215 5.02 9.71 9.99
CA ILE A 215 5.78 8.54 9.55
C ILE A 215 6.20 7.74 10.77
N THR A 216 6.05 6.42 10.71
CA THR A 216 6.67 5.47 11.63
C THR A 216 7.51 4.48 10.84
N LEU A 217 8.78 4.35 11.23
CA LEU A 217 9.76 3.41 10.70
C LEU A 217 10.12 2.41 11.80
N GLY A 218 10.17 1.13 11.45
CA GLY A 218 10.56 0.07 12.40
C GLY A 218 12.04 0.09 12.77
N ASN A 219 12.90 0.63 11.90
CA ASN A 219 14.34 0.76 12.12
C ASN A 219 14.92 1.86 11.19
N SER A 220 16.23 2.07 11.23
CA SER A 220 16.95 3.07 10.43
C SER A 220 17.37 2.59 9.03
N ALA A 221 16.94 1.41 8.58
CA ALA A 221 17.36 0.81 7.32
C ALA A 221 16.60 1.34 6.09
N VAL A 222 16.54 2.67 5.97
CA VAL A 222 15.88 3.37 4.86
C VAL A 222 16.62 4.67 4.54
N GLN A 223 16.78 4.98 3.26
CA GLN A 223 17.13 6.32 2.83
C GLN A 223 15.85 7.14 2.66
N MET A 224 15.76 8.25 3.39
CA MET A 224 14.62 9.16 3.33
C MET A 224 14.98 10.39 2.49
N LYS A 225 14.12 10.72 1.53
CA LYS A 225 14.20 11.96 0.75
C LYS A 225 12.94 12.79 0.99
N VAL A 226 13.15 14.04 1.41
CA VAL A 226 12.09 15.02 1.66
C VAL A 226 12.29 16.17 0.68
N ASP A 227 11.28 16.46 -0.13
CA ASP A 227 11.32 17.46 -1.20
C ASP A 227 12.53 17.28 -2.14
N GLY A 228 12.85 16.01 -2.43
CA GLY A 228 13.98 15.60 -3.28
C GLY A 228 15.34 15.58 -2.59
N LYS A 229 15.49 16.16 -1.40
CA LYS A 229 16.74 16.18 -0.63
C LYS A 229 16.83 14.97 0.29
N THR A 230 17.97 14.27 0.26
CA THR A 230 18.24 13.18 1.21
C THR A 230 18.42 13.75 2.62
N VAL A 231 17.69 13.20 3.58
CA VAL A 231 17.76 13.58 4.99
C VAL A 231 18.21 12.37 5.84
N PRO A 232 19.03 12.59 6.88
CA PRO A 232 19.47 11.52 7.75
C PRO A 232 18.30 10.96 8.56
N VAL A 233 18.26 9.63 8.69
CA VAL A 233 17.30 8.92 9.55
C VAL A 233 17.96 8.66 10.89
N ALA A 234 17.22 8.94 11.97
CA ALA A 234 17.66 8.73 13.33
C ALA A 234 17.87 7.23 13.60
N GLN A 235 18.74 6.90 14.55
CA GLN A 235 18.96 5.52 14.95
C GLN A 235 17.92 5.08 15.98
N GLY A 236 17.62 3.78 16.00
CA GLY A 236 16.69 3.18 16.97
C GLY A 236 15.48 2.51 16.34
N ALA A 237 14.56 2.07 17.21
CA ALA A 237 13.32 1.41 16.82
C ALA A 237 12.25 1.61 17.94
N PRO A 238 11.00 1.94 17.59
CA PRO A 238 10.58 2.57 16.34
C PRO A 238 11.09 4.02 16.26
N ILE A 239 11.17 4.57 15.04
CA ILE A 239 11.51 5.97 14.74
C ILE A 239 10.31 6.62 14.09
N GLY A 240 9.96 7.85 14.44
CA GLY A 240 8.92 8.55 13.68
C GLY A 240 9.13 10.03 13.51
N TYR A 241 8.46 10.55 12.49
CA TYR A 241 8.62 11.91 12.02
C TYR A 241 7.28 12.54 11.72
N GLN A 242 7.19 13.84 11.99
CA GLN A 242 6.21 14.72 11.41
C GLN A 242 6.89 15.59 10.36
N LEU A 243 6.42 15.52 9.12
CA LEU A 243 6.86 16.38 8.02
C LEU A 243 5.77 17.37 7.65
N THR A 244 6.15 18.62 7.50
CA THR A 244 5.35 19.71 6.93
C THR A 244 6.24 20.52 5.97
N PRO A 245 5.70 21.38 5.09
CA PRO A 245 6.54 22.15 4.18
C PRO A 245 7.64 22.92 4.93
N GLY A 246 8.90 22.62 4.62
CA GLY A 246 10.07 23.26 5.24
C GLY A 246 10.35 22.89 6.70
N ASN A 247 9.65 21.93 7.31
CA ASN A 247 9.90 21.51 8.69
C ASN A 247 9.81 19.98 8.84
N MET A 248 10.80 19.41 9.52
CA MET A 248 10.85 18.01 9.93
C MET A 248 11.06 17.94 11.44
N LYS A 249 10.17 17.25 12.14
CA LYS A 249 10.22 17.06 13.60
C LYS A 249 10.23 15.57 13.93
N LEU A 250 11.10 15.15 14.84
CA LEU A 250 11.09 13.79 15.41
C LEU A 250 9.91 13.63 16.38
N LEU A 251 9.20 12.52 16.30
CA LEU A 251 8.06 12.21 17.16
C LEU A 251 8.46 11.30 18.33
N PRO A 252 7.95 11.55 19.54
CA PRO A 252 8.10 10.62 20.66
C PRO A 252 7.23 9.37 20.44
N ARG A 253 7.58 8.26 21.10
CA ARG A 253 6.92 6.96 20.92
C ARG A 253 5.39 6.99 21.10
N GLY A 254 4.88 7.78 22.04
CA GLY A 254 3.44 7.91 22.29
C GLY A 254 2.66 8.71 21.23
N GLN A 255 3.33 9.29 20.24
CA GLN A 255 2.72 10.08 19.15
C GLN A 255 2.96 9.46 17.77
N LEU A 256 3.46 8.23 17.73
CA LEU A 256 3.73 7.53 16.47
C LEU A 256 2.41 7.07 15.83
N PRO A 257 2.19 7.32 14.54
CA PRO A 257 1.09 6.68 13.83
C PRO A 257 1.28 5.16 13.86
N THR A 258 0.21 4.43 14.11
CA THR A 258 0.22 2.97 14.21
C THR A 258 -0.24 2.31 12.91
N CYS A 259 -0.88 3.05 12.00
CA CYS A 259 -1.52 2.50 10.80
C CYS A 259 -2.49 1.33 11.08
N ALA A 260 -2.99 1.19 12.32
CA ALA A 260 -3.83 0.10 12.81
C ALA A 260 -5.31 0.29 12.45
#